data_AF-A0A3N2ET06-F1
#
_entry.id   AF-A0A3N2ET06-F1
#
_cell.length_a   1.000
_cell.length_b   1.000
_cell.length_c   1.000
_cell.angle_alpha   90.00
_cell.angle_beta   90.00
_cell.angle_gamma   90.00
#
_symmetry.space_group_name_H-M   'P 1'
#
loop_
_entity.id
_entity.type
_entity.pdbx_description
1 polymer ?
#
loop_
_entity_poly.entity_id
_entity_poly.type
_entity_poly.pdbx_seq_one_letter_code
_entity_poly.pdbx_strand_id
1 'polypeptide(L)'
;MQVQAQRLQEQGLLRRALALWADMARCDDHEVARQARQKQQEIVALLQRKKDQQAASRYNCRAHVAADRELIIAYLRNGMKPREIEALTQRSSAFIYHCKKLLPEE
;
A
#
# COMPACT_ATOMS: atom_id res chain seq x y z
N MET A 1 15.43 2.90 2.75
CA MET A 1 15.23 3.32 4.15
C MET A 1 14.87 4.81 4.31
N GLN A 2 15.61 5.76 3.71
CA GLN A 2 15.36 7.20 3.89
C GLN A 2 13.94 7.65 3.54
N VAL A 3 13.38 7.16 2.41
CA VAL A 3 12.01 7.48 1.97
C VAL A 3 10.94 7.01 2.97
N GLN A 4 11.16 5.86 3.62
CA GLN A 4 10.20 5.31 4.59
C GLN A 4 10.24 6.07 5.91
N ALA A 5 11.42 6.48 6.37
CA ALA A 5 11.59 7.33 7.56
C ALA A 5 10.92 8.70 7.36
N GLN A 6 11.16 9.35 6.22
CA GLN A 6 10.51 10.63 5.86
C GLN A 6 8.99 10.50 5.82
N ARG A 7 8.47 9.43 5.20
CA ARG A 7 7.03 9.17 5.13
C ARG A 7 6.39 8.97 6.52
N LEU A 8 7.06 8.25 7.41
CA LEU A 8 6.60 8.04 8.79
C LEU A 8 6.67 9.34 9.60
N GLN A 9 7.72 10.15 9.42
CA GLN A 9 7.86 11.46 10.05
C GLN A 9 6.73 12.40 9.63
N GLU A 10 6.46 12.52 8.32
CA GLU A 10 5.33 13.31 7.80
C GLU A 10 3.99 12.87 8.38
N GLN A 11 3.74 11.56 8.44
CA GLN A 11 2.49 11.05 9.00
C GLN A 11 2.37 11.37 10.50
N GLY A 12 3.48 11.29 11.23
CA GLY A 12 3.56 11.70 12.62
C GLY A 12 3.33 13.21 12.81
N LEU A 13 3.80 14.05 11.88
CA LEU A 13 3.53 15.49 11.88
C LEU A 13 2.04 15.79 11.63
N LEU A 14 1.43 15.14 10.64
CA LEU A 14 0.00 15.32 10.34
C LEU A 14 -0.90 14.92 11.51
N ARG A 15 -0.60 13.79 12.18
CA ARG A 15 -1.37 13.37 13.37
C ARG A 15 -1.22 14.36 14.54
N ARG A 16 -0.02 14.88 14.76
CA ARG A 16 0.23 15.90 15.79
C ARG A 16 -0.48 17.22 15.48
N ALA A 17 -0.44 17.66 14.22
CA ALA A 17 -1.17 18.83 13.77
C ALA A 17 -2.69 18.66 13.99
N LEU A 18 -3.24 17.48 13.70
CA LEU A 18 -4.65 17.18 13.96
C LEU A 18 -5.03 17.35 15.44
N ALA A 19 -4.19 16.86 16.36
CA ALA A 19 -4.42 17.01 17.80
C ALA A 19 -4.41 18.49 18.23
N LEU A 20 -3.43 19.27 17.75
CA LEU A 20 -3.37 20.71 18.05
C LEU A 20 -4.61 21.45 17.54
N TRP A 21 -5.07 21.16 16.33
CA TRP A 21 -6.31 21.75 15.80
C TRP A 21 -7.55 21.24 16.53
N ALA A 22 -7.56 20.00 17.06
CA ALA A 22 -8.62 19.50 17.93
C ALA A 22 -8.70 20.26 19.25
N ASP A 23 -7.56 20.67 19.77
CA ASP A 23 -7.49 21.49 20.99
C ASP A 23 -7.96 22.92 20.73
N MET A 24 -7.50 23.54 19.63
CA MET A 24 -7.93 24.89 19.22
C MET A 24 -9.43 24.97 18.87
N ALA A 25 -10.03 23.87 18.40
CA ALA A 25 -11.47 23.82 18.11
C ALA A 25 -12.35 23.83 19.36
N ARG A 26 -11.76 23.67 20.57
CA ARG A 26 -12.43 23.78 21.86
C ARG A 26 -12.31 25.17 22.49
N CYS A 27 -11.63 26.11 21.84
CA CYS A 27 -11.57 27.50 22.30
C CYS A 27 -12.93 28.19 22.15
N ASP A 28 -13.21 29.15 23.05
CA ASP A 28 -14.45 29.94 23.05
C ASP A 28 -14.52 30.98 21.92
N ASP A 29 -13.40 31.24 21.25
CA ASP A 29 -13.35 32.06 20.04
C ASP A 29 -13.95 31.29 18.86
N HIS A 30 -15.13 31.73 18.43
CA HIS A 30 -15.89 31.13 17.34
C HIS A 30 -15.16 31.14 15.98
N GLU A 31 -14.37 32.19 15.69
CA GLU A 31 -13.62 32.26 14.43
C GLU A 31 -12.46 31.27 14.43
N VAL A 32 -11.71 31.22 15.54
CA VAL A 32 -10.62 30.27 15.74
C VAL A 32 -11.16 28.83 15.73
N ALA A 33 -12.28 28.57 16.39
CA ALA A 33 -12.88 27.25 16.42
C ALA A 33 -13.36 26.80 15.02
N ARG A 34 -13.91 27.71 14.22
CA ARG A 34 -14.31 27.44 12.83
C ARG A 34 -13.10 27.12 11.95
N GLN A 35 -12.05 27.93 12.03
CA GLN A 35 -10.81 27.70 11.27
C GLN A 35 -10.16 26.37 11.67
N ALA A 36 -10.14 26.06 12.97
CA ALA A 36 -9.59 24.81 13.48
C ALA A 36 -10.33 23.58 12.96
N ARG A 37 -11.68 23.62 12.91
CA ARG A 37 -12.48 22.54 12.31
C ARG A 37 -12.21 22.36 10.81
N GLN A 38 -12.06 23.46 10.07
CA GLN A 38 -11.69 23.40 8.65
C GLN A 38 -10.32 22.73 8.47
N LYS A 39 -9.33 23.11 9.30
CA LYS A 39 -7.99 22.51 9.24
C LYS A 39 -7.97 21.04 9.61
N GLN A 40 -8.80 20.61 10.57
CA GLN A 40 -8.97 19.18 10.86
C GLN A 40 -9.48 18.41 9.62
N GLN A 41 -10.49 18.94 8.92
CA GLN A 41 -11.03 18.29 7.72
C GLN A 41 -9.98 18.18 6.60
N GLU A 42 -9.19 19.23 6.37
CA GLU A 42 -8.08 19.21 5.42
C GLU A 42 -7.05 18.12 5.76
N ILE A 43 -6.64 18.02 7.02
CA ILE A 43 -5.65 17.02 7.47
C ILE A 43 -6.21 15.60 7.36
N VAL A 44 -7.48 15.39 7.73
CA VAL A 44 -8.16 14.08 7.60
C VAL A 44 -8.23 13.66 6.13
N ALA A 45 -8.59 14.58 5.23
CA ALA A 45 -8.63 14.31 3.79
C ALA A 45 -7.23 13.94 3.25
N LEU A 46 -6.17 14.63 3.67
CA LEU A 46 -4.80 14.31 3.27
C LEU A 46 -4.36 12.92 3.77
N LEU A 47 -4.69 12.58 5.02
CA LEU A 47 -4.40 11.27 5.59
C LEU A 47 -5.15 10.15 4.86
N GLN A 48 -6.41 10.39 4.49
CA GLN A 48 -7.21 9.41 3.74
C GLN A 48 -6.67 9.21 2.33
N ARG A 49 -6.39 10.29 1.59
CA ARG A 49 -5.79 10.21 0.25
C ARG A 49 -4.46 9.44 0.26
N LYS A 50 -3.61 9.64 1.28
CA LYS A 50 -2.36 8.89 1.45
C LYS A 50 -2.60 7.40 1.69
N LYS A 51 -3.66 7.01 2.43
CA LYS A 51 -4.05 5.60 2.59
C LYS A 51 -4.53 5.01 1.29
N ASP A 52 -5.38 5.72 0.55
CA ASP A 52 -5.95 5.25 -0.71
C ASP A 52 -4.87 5.06 -1.77
N GLN A 53 -3.92 5.99 -1.88
CA GLN A 53 -2.74 5.84 -2.74
C GLN A 53 -1.88 4.63 -2.35
N GLN A 54 -1.73 4.34 -1.06
CA GLN A 54 -1.01 3.16 -0.59
C GLN A 54 -1.77 1.86 -0.87
N ALA A 55 -3.10 1.89 -0.78
CA ALA A 55 -3.96 0.76 -1.11
C ALA A 55 -3.96 0.48 -2.62
N ALA A 56 -4.03 1.52 -3.45
CA ALA A 56 -3.95 1.43 -4.90
C ALA A 56 -2.59 0.93 -5.39
N SER A 57 -1.50 1.29 -4.71
CA SER A 57 -0.15 0.80 -5.05
C SER A 57 0.12 -0.64 -4.58
N ARG A 58 -0.79 -1.25 -3.80
CA ARG A 58 -0.67 -2.67 -3.45
C ARG A 58 -1.23 -3.50 -4.59
N TYR A 59 -0.33 -4.16 -5.33
CA TYR A 59 -0.68 -5.15 -6.34
C TYR A 59 -1.73 -6.14 -5.79
N ASN A 60 -2.93 -6.14 -6.37
CA ASN A 60 -4.02 -7.02 -5.94
C ASN A 60 -3.80 -8.42 -6.51
N CYS A 61 -2.96 -9.18 -5.82
CA CYS A 61 -2.59 -10.53 -6.18
C CYS A 61 -3.79 -11.49 -6.33
N ARG A 62 -4.96 -11.17 -5.76
CA ARG A 62 -6.15 -12.03 -5.87
C ARG A 62 -6.92 -11.85 -7.17
N ALA A 63 -6.87 -10.68 -7.80
CA ALA A 63 -7.63 -10.41 -9.03
C ALA A 63 -7.07 -11.15 -10.26
N HIS A 64 -5.76 -11.44 -10.27
CA HIS A 64 -5.07 -11.98 -11.44
C HIS A 64 -4.50 -13.39 -11.22
N VAL A 65 -5.03 -14.15 -10.25
CA VAL A 65 -4.47 -15.47 -9.90
C VAL A 65 -4.43 -16.44 -11.09
N ALA A 66 -5.47 -16.47 -11.92
CA ALA A 66 -5.55 -17.37 -13.07
C ALA A 66 -4.53 -17.00 -14.16
N ALA A 67 -4.53 -15.72 -14.59
CA ALA A 67 -3.58 -15.21 -15.57
C ALA A 67 -2.13 -15.38 -15.14
N ASP A 68 -1.84 -15.12 -13.86
CA ASP A 68 -0.50 -15.26 -13.32
C ASP A 68 -0.07 -16.72 -13.20
N ARG A 69 -1.00 -17.63 -12.89
CA ARG A 69 -0.72 -19.07 -12.90
C ARG A 69 -0.32 -19.52 -14.29
N GLU A 70 -1.06 -19.13 -15.34
CA GLU A 70 -0.74 -19.48 -16.73
C GLU A 70 0.63 -18.93 -17.14
N LEU A 71 0.91 -17.67 -16.82
CA LEU A 71 2.18 -17.02 -17.09
C LEU A 71 3.35 -17.72 -16.38
N ILE A 72 3.20 -18.04 -15.09
CA ILE A 72 4.22 -18.74 -14.30
C ILE A 72 4.48 -20.14 -14.85
N ILE A 73 3.44 -20.87 -15.23
CA ILE A 73 3.56 -22.20 -15.86
C ILE A 73 4.35 -22.09 -17.17
N ALA A 74 4.08 -21.07 -18.00
CA ALA A 74 4.84 -20.83 -19.22
C ALA A 74 6.31 -20.53 -18.94
N TYR A 75 6.63 -19.68 -17.95
CA TYR A 75 8.02 -19.42 -17.57
C TYR A 75 8.75 -20.66 -17.05
N LEU A 76 8.07 -21.49 -16.25
CA LEU A 76 8.64 -22.73 -15.74
C LEU A 76 8.92 -23.74 -16.86
N ARG A 77 8.02 -23.86 -17.85
CA ARG A 77 8.22 -24.69 -19.04
C ARG A 77 9.41 -24.21 -19.89
N ASN A 78 9.63 -22.90 -19.94
CA ASN A 78 10.79 -22.31 -20.61
C ASN A 78 12.10 -22.41 -19.80
N GLY A 79 12.10 -23.13 -18.67
CA GLY A 79 13.30 -23.38 -17.87
C GLY A 79 13.73 -22.25 -16.93
N MET A 80 12.88 -21.21 -16.74
CA MET A 80 13.21 -20.12 -15.81
C MET A 80 13.21 -20.61 -14.35
N LYS A 81 14.16 -20.10 -13.56
CA LYS A 81 14.26 -20.46 -12.14
C LYS A 81 13.18 -19.71 -11.34
N PRO A 82 12.64 -20.32 -10.27
CA PRO A 82 11.62 -19.67 -9.43
C PRO A 82 12.00 -18.27 -8.93
N ARG A 83 13.28 -18.00 -8.65
CA ARG A 83 13.77 -16.67 -8.25
C ARG A 83 13.64 -15.61 -9.35
N GLU A 84 13.83 -15.99 -10.61
CA GLU A 84 13.71 -15.08 -11.75
C GLU A 84 12.23 -14.75 -12.00
N ILE A 85 11.37 -15.76 -11.86
CA ILE A 85 9.92 -15.62 -11.97
C ILE A 85 9.36 -14.74 -10.85
N GLU A 86 9.87 -14.87 -9.62
CA GLU A 86 9.49 -14.03 -8.48
C GLU A 86 9.81 -12.55 -8.75
N ALA A 87 10.97 -12.25 -9.34
CA ALA A 87 11.34 -10.88 -9.70
C ALA A 87 10.44 -10.28 -10.80
N LEU A 88 10.03 -11.08 -11.79
CA LEU A 88 9.20 -10.63 -12.91
C LEU A 88 7.72 -10.46 -12.54
N THR A 89 7.17 -11.45 -11.82
CA THR A 89 5.74 -11.53 -11.55
C THR A 89 5.35 -10.90 -10.21
N GLN A 90 6.34 -10.58 -9.35
CA GLN A 90 6.15 -10.17 -7.96
C GLN A 90 5.25 -11.12 -7.15
N ARG A 91 5.18 -12.40 -7.57
CA ARG A 91 4.46 -13.46 -6.86
C ARG A 91 5.36 -14.14 -5.87
N SER A 92 4.78 -14.53 -4.73
CA SER A 92 5.51 -15.24 -3.70
C SER A 92 6.07 -16.55 -4.24
N SER A 93 7.28 -16.89 -3.79
CA SER A 93 7.91 -18.18 -4.04
C SER A 93 6.95 -19.35 -3.79
N ALA A 94 6.16 -19.32 -2.71
CA ALA A 94 5.16 -20.35 -2.41
C ALA A 94 4.12 -20.55 -3.53
N PHE A 95 3.63 -19.46 -4.14
CA PHE A 95 2.69 -19.53 -5.26
C PHE A 95 3.35 -20.11 -6.52
N ILE A 96 4.60 -19.72 -6.78
CA ILE A 96 5.40 -20.24 -7.90
C ILE A 96 5.63 -21.74 -7.76
N TYR A 97 6.03 -22.21 -6.56
CA TYR A 97 6.20 -23.65 -6.29
C TYR A 97 4.89 -24.41 -6.36
N HIS A 98 3.77 -23.81 -5.94
CA HIS A 98 2.45 -24.41 -6.15
C HIS A 98 2.14 -24.60 -7.65
N CYS A 99 2.46 -23.62 -8.49
CA CYS A 99 2.31 -23.75 -9.94
C CYS A 99 3.25 -24.82 -10.53
N LYS A 100 4.48 -24.91 -10.02
CA LYS A 100 5.45 -25.95 -10.43
C LYS A 100 4.94 -27.37 -10.17
N LYS A 101 4.22 -27.60 -9.06
CA LYS A 101 3.62 -28.91 -8.75
C LYS A 101 2.52 -29.34 -9.72
N LEU A 102 1.96 -28.42 -10.50
CA LEU A 102 0.90 -28.70 -11.47
C LEU A 102 1.45 -29.04 -12.85
N LEU A 103 2.76 -28.90 -13.05
CA LEU A 103 3.42 -29.40 -14.25
C LEU A 103 3.52 -30.92 -14.14
N PRO A 104 3.11 -31.67 -15.18
CA PRO A 104 3.41 -33.10 -15.23
C PRO A 104 4.93 -33.29 -15.19
N GLU A 105 5.40 -34.27 -14.42
CA GLU A 105 6.79 -34.70 -14.49
C GLU A 105 6.99 -35.39 -15.85
N GLU A 106 7.85 -34.82 -16.70
CA GLU A 106 8.36 -35.48 -17.91
C GLU A 106 9.44 -36.50 -17.55
#